data_AF-A0A7V4E7T0-F1
#
_entry.id   AF-A0A7V4E7T0-F1
#
_cell.length_a   1.000
_cell.length_b   1.000
_cell.length_c   1.000
_cell.angle_alpha   90.00
_cell.angle_beta   90.00
_cell.angle_gamma   90.00
#
_symmetry.space_group_name_H-M   'P 1'
#
loop_
_entity.id
_entity.type
_entity.pdbx_description
1 polymer ?
#
loop_
_entity_poly.entity_id
_entity_poly.type
_entity_poly.pdbx_seq_one_letter_code
_entity_poly.pdbx_strand_id
1 'polypeptide(L)'
;VVGALILAALNRRLSFPVLYGAMEGTAKLTAFVIFILIGSTLFSLVFRGVDGDLWVEGFLTGLPGGEVGFILFVMVLVFLLGFFIDFFEIAFIALPLLAIGAEALNIDKLWFGLLVGVNLQTSFLTPPFGFALFYLRNVAPREVKTGDIYLGGIPFIGLQLLVLVLVYFLRDPILRFVNGLGG
;
A
#
# COMPACT_ATOMS: atom_id res chain seq x y z
N VAL A 1 3.04 17.07 13.57
CA VAL A 1 4.40 17.45 14.03
C VAL A 1 4.43 18.82 14.71
N VAL A 2 3.99 19.90 14.06
CA VAL A 2 3.98 21.26 14.64
C VAL A 2 3.21 21.34 15.98
N GLY A 3 2.01 20.75 16.06
CA GLY A 3 1.24 20.71 17.31
C GLY A 3 1.91 19.93 18.44
N ALA A 4 2.64 18.85 18.12
CA ALA A 4 3.39 18.07 19.11
C ALA A 4 4.63 18.84 19.63
N LEU A 5 5.30 19.61 18.76
CA LEU A 5 6.39 20.51 19.15
C LEU A 5 5.89 21.63 20.08
N ILE A 6 4.74 22.23 19.76
CA ILE A 6 4.11 23.26 20.60
C ILE A 6 3.74 22.68 21.97
N LEU A 7 3.09 21.51 22.03
CA LEU A 7 2.75 20.85 23.29
C LEU A 7 3.99 20.44 24.11
N ALA A 8 5.05 19.96 23.46
CA ALA A 8 6.31 19.62 24.12
C ALA A 8 7.02 20.86 24.69
N ALA A 9 6.96 21.99 23.97
CA ALA A 9 7.48 23.28 24.42
C ALA A 9 6.68 23.81 25.63
N LEU A 10 5.35 23.77 25.55
CA LEU A 10 4.47 24.18 26.65
C LEU A 10 4.67 23.32 27.90
N ASN A 11 4.92 22.01 27.73
CA ASN A 11 5.22 21.09 28.83
C ASN A 11 6.67 21.15 29.34
N ARG A 12 7.51 22.07 28.82
CA ARG A 12 8.96 22.20 29.14
C ARG A 12 9.76 20.90 28.96
N ARG A 13 9.28 19.99 28.13
CA ARG A 13 9.95 18.72 27.80
C ARG A 13 10.73 18.77 26.49
N LEU A 14 10.68 19.91 25.80
CA LEU A 14 11.44 20.14 24.58
C LEU A 14 12.90 20.41 24.95
N SER A 15 13.75 19.40 24.79
CA SER A 15 15.20 19.50 24.95
C SER A 15 15.90 19.11 23.65
N PHE A 16 17.10 19.63 23.44
CA PHE A 16 17.90 19.29 22.26
C PHE A 16 18.12 17.77 22.08
N PRO A 17 18.37 16.98 23.16
CA PRO A 17 18.44 15.52 23.04
C PRO A 17 17.14 14.86 22.55
N VAL A 18 15.97 15.34 22.99
CA VAL A 18 14.67 14.82 22.54
C VAL A 18 14.42 15.16 21.07
N LEU A 19 14.75 16.39 20.66
CA LEU A 19 14.60 16.83 19.28
C LEU A 19 15.55 16.04 18.36
N TYR A 20 16.82 15.89 18.75
CA TYR A 20 17.81 15.15 17.99
C TYR A 20 17.43 13.67 17.85
N GLY A 21 17.00 13.01 18.94
CA GLY A 21 16.55 11.61 18.89
C GLY A 21 15.33 11.42 17.97
N ALA A 22 14.37 12.35 17.98
CA ALA A 22 13.23 12.32 17.08
C ALA A 22 13.63 12.52 15.61
N MET A 23 14.55 13.46 15.34
CA MET A 23 15.10 13.70 14.00
C MET A 23 15.89 12.48 13.50
N GLU A 24 16.72 11.87 14.35
CA GLU A 24 17.50 10.69 13.99
C GLU A 24 16.60 9.50 13.64
N GLY A 25 15.55 9.24 14.44
CA GLY A 25 14.57 8.19 14.13
C GLY A 25 13.84 8.44 12.80
N THR A 26 13.44 9.68 12.55
CA THR A 26 12.79 10.09 11.29
C THR A 26 13.75 9.93 10.11
N ALA A 27 15.01 10.34 10.27
CA ALA A 27 16.04 10.23 9.24
C ALA A 27 16.35 8.77 8.91
N LYS A 28 16.42 7.87 9.90
CA LYS A 28 16.65 6.42 9.67
C LYS A 28 15.52 5.78 8.85
N LEU A 29 14.26 6.04 9.22
CA LEU A 29 13.10 5.55 8.46
C LEU A 29 13.11 6.09 7.02
N THR A 30 13.40 7.38 6.86
CA THR A 30 13.46 8.02 5.54
C THR A 30 14.60 7.44 4.70
N ALA A 31 15.78 7.23 5.30
CA ALA A 31 16.92 6.62 4.63
C ALA A 31 16.60 5.20 4.17
N PHE A 32 15.94 4.39 5.01
CA PHE A 32 15.49 3.05 4.64
C PHE A 32 14.57 3.07 3.40
N VAL A 33 13.57 3.97 3.38
CA VAL A 33 12.68 4.14 2.22
C VAL A 33 13.44 4.58 0.97
N ILE A 34 14.39 5.52 1.09
CA ILE A 34 15.22 5.97 -0.04
C ILE A 34 16.08 4.82 -0.58
N PHE A 35 16.65 3.98 0.29
CA PHE A 35 17.43 2.82 -0.13
C PHE A 35 16.58 1.81 -0.92
N ILE A 36 15.34 1.55 -0.48
CA ILE A 36 14.40 0.70 -1.22
C ILE A 36 14.09 1.33 -2.59
N LEU A 37 13.85 2.64 -2.66
CA LEU A 37 13.58 3.34 -3.91
C LEU A 37 14.74 3.23 -4.92
N ILE A 38 15.97 3.39 -4.45
CA ILE A 38 17.18 3.23 -5.27
C ILE A 38 17.26 1.77 -5.77
N GLY A 39 17.11 0.79 -4.87
CA GLY A 39 17.14 -0.63 -5.22
C GLY A 39 16.06 -1.03 -6.23
N SER A 40 14.84 -0.53 -6.04
CA SER A 40 13.72 -0.71 -6.98
C SER A 40 14.02 -0.14 -8.36
N THR A 41 14.60 1.06 -8.43
CA THR A 41 14.91 1.72 -9.70
C THR A 41 15.98 0.93 -10.46
N LEU A 42 17.03 0.48 -9.75
CA LEU A 42 18.08 -0.36 -10.32
C LEU A 42 17.53 -1.71 -10.78
N PHE A 43 16.71 -2.36 -9.95
CA PHE A 43 16.04 -3.61 -10.30
C PHE A 43 15.18 -3.43 -11.55
N SER A 44 14.33 -2.40 -11.60
CA SER A 44 13.46 -2.13 -12.76
C SER A 44 14.26 -1.90 -14.04
N LEU A 45 15.40 -1.20 -13.93
CA LEU A 45 16.29 -0.94 -15.07
C LEU A 45 16.97 -2.22 -15.56
N VAL A 46 17.57 -3.01 -14.67
CA VAL A 46 18.24 -4.27 -15.02
C VAL A 46 17.23 -5.29 -15.55
N PHE A 47 16.05 -5.37 -14.93
CA PHE A 47 14.97 -6.27 -15.30
C PHE A 47 14.50 -6.03 -16.74
N ARG A 48 14.28 -4.75 -17.11
CA ARG A 48 14.02 -4.37 -18.51
C ARG A 48 15.22 -4.63 -19.42
N GLY A 49 16.43 -4.43 -18.91
CA GLY A 49 17.66 -4.72 -19.66
C GLY A 49 17.88 -6.20 -20.00
N VAL A 50 17.19 -7.13 -19.32
CA VAL A 50 17.22 -8.56 -19.59
C VAL A 50 15.90 -9.08 -20.19
N ASP A 51 15.09 -8.20 -20.77
CA ASP A 51 13.78 -8.53 -21.36
C ASP A 51 12.78 -9.17 -20.37
N GLY A 52 12.96 -8.89 -19.07
CA GLY A 52 12.08 -9.43 -18.02
C GLY A 52 10.66 -8.89 -18.12
N ASP A 53 10.48 -7.69 -18.65
CA ASP A 53 9.19 -7.09 -18.97
C ASP A 53 8.40 -7.91 -19.98
N LEU A 54 9.05 -8.42 -21.03
CA LEU A 54 8.42 -9.32 -22.01
C LEU A 54 8.05 -10.67 -21.38
N TRP A 55 8.87 -11.18 -20.47
CA TRP A 55 8.60 -12.45 -19.78
C TRP A 55 7.40 -12.34 -18.84
N VAL A 56 7.32 -11.24 -18.09
CA VAL A 56 6.19 -10.92 -17.20
C VAL A 56 4.93 -10.64 -18.00
N GLU A 57 5.02 -9.91 -19.11
CA GLU A 57 3.92 -9.73 -20.06
C GLU A 57 3.39 -11.07 -20.55
N GLY A 58 4.24 -11.98 -21.03
CA GLY A 58 3.84 -13.30 -21.51
C GLY A 58 3.19 -14.17 -20.44
N PHE A 59 3.72 -14.14 -19.22
CA PHE A 59 3.14 -14.87 -18.08
C PHE A 59 1.76 -14.34 -17.70
N LEU A 60 1.60 -13.01 -17.63
CA LEU A 60 0.37 -12.37 -17.16
C LEU A 60 -0.72 -12.32 -18.24
N THR A 61 -0.35 -12.13 -19.50
CA THR A 61 -1.29 -12.21 -20.64
C THR A 61 -1.70 -13.66 -20.95
N GLY A 62 -0.87 -14.64 -20.56
CA GLY A 62 -1.19 -16.06 -20.61
C GLY A 62 -2.21 -16.51 -19.56
N LEU A 63 -2.60 -15.66 -18.60
CA LEU A 63 -3.61 -15.99 -17.61
C LEU A 63 -5.00 -16.07 -18.26
N PRO A 64 -5.81 -17.09 -17.92
CA PRO A 64 -7.18 -17.18 -18.41
C PRO A 64 -8.00 -16.01 -17.85
N GLY A 65 -8.78 -15.35 -18.72
CA GLY A 65 -9.68 -14.26 -18.34
C GLY A 65 -9.22 -12.84 -18.69
N GLY A 66 -8.10 -12.68 -19.42
CA GLY A 66 -7.66 -11.40 -19.97
C GLY A 66 -7.45 -10.33 -18.88
N GLU A 67 -7.97 -9.13 -19.11
CA GLU A 67 -7.89 -8.00 -18.16
C GLU A 67 -8.47 -8.35 -16.77
N VAL A 68 -9.62 -9.01 -16.73
CA VAL A 68 -10.30 -9.36 -15.46
C VAL A 68 -9.52 -10.42 -14.69
N GLY A 69 -9.01 -11.44 -15.40
CA GLY A 69 -8.19 -12.50 -14.80
C GLY A 69 -6.90 -11.94 -14.21
N PHE A 70 -6.24 -11.02 -14.93
CA PHE A 70 -5.08 -10.31 -14.44
C PHE A 70 -5.37 -9.50 -13.18
N ILE A 71 -6.42 -8.66 -13.20
CA ILE A 71 -6.78 -7.84 -12.04
C ILE A 71 -7.05 -8.70 -10.82
N LEU A 72 -7.82 -9.78 -10.97
CA LEU A 72 -8.14 -10.68 -9.87
C LEU A 72 -6.88 -11.36 -9.30
N PHE A 73 -5.99 -11.83 -10.17
CA PHE A 73 -4.70 -12.38 -9.78
C PHE A 73 -3.87 -11.36 -9.00
N VAL A 74 -3.75 -10.13 -9.51
CA VAL A 74 -3.00 -9.05 -8.84
C VAL A 74 -3.61 -8.71 -7.49
N MET A 75 -4.94 -8.59 -7.38
CA MET A 75 -5.59 -8.27 -6.12
C MET A 75 -5.31 -9.34 -5.07
N VAL A 76 -5.39 -10.62 -5.43
CA VAL A 76 -5.07 -11.73 -4.51
C VAL A 76 -3.58 -11.73 -4.16
N LEU A 77 -2.70 -11.58 -5.16
CA LEU A 77 -1.25 -11.56 -4.96
C LEU A 77 -0.85 -10.43 -4.00
N VAL A 78 -1.27 -9.20 -4.27
CA VAL A 78 -0.96 -8.03 -3.45
C VAL A 78 -1.55 -8.17 -2.05
N PHE A 79 -2.78 -8.69 -1.93
CA PHE A 79 -3.41 -8.91 -0.64
C PHE A 79 -2.58 -9.88 0.23
N LEU A 80 -2.09 -10.97 -0.37
CA LEU A 80 -1.23 -11.95 0.30
C LEU A 80 0.17 -11.39 0.59
N LEU A 81 0.78 -10.63 -0.34
CA LEU A 81 2.07 -9.98 -0.12
C LEU A 81 1.99 -8.98 1.05
N GLY A 82 0.88 -8.25 1.16
CA GLY A 82 0.62 -7.31 2.25
C GLY A 82 0.57 -7.96 3.64
N PHE A 83 0.45 -9.29 3.73
CA PHE A 83 0.56 -9.99 5.01
C PHE A 83 2.00 -10.15 5.49
N PHE A 84 3.01 -10.00 4.64
CA PHE A 84 4.41 -10.22 5.02
C PHE A 84 5.30 -9.02 4.75
N ILE A 85 4.91 -8.19 3.79
CA ILE A 85 5.69 -7.09 3.25
C ILE A 85 4.97 -5.78 3.54
N ASP A 86 5.69 -4.76 3.98
CA ASP A 86 5.15 -3.43 4.27
C ASP A 86 4.82 -2.65 2.97
N PHE A 87 3.99 -1.61 3.08
CA PHE A 87 3.42 -0.93 1.93
C PHE A 87 4.47 -0.25 1.06
N PHE A 88 5.54 0.27 1.67
CA PHE A 88 6.60 0.96 0.94
C PHE A 88 7.30 -0.03 0.01
N GLU A 89 7.60 -1.22 0.48
CA GLU A 89 8.24 -2.29 -0.27
C GLU A 89 7.34 -2.79 -1.40
N ILE A 90 6.04 -2.97 -1.16
CA ILE A 90 5.10 -3.34 -2.24
C ILE A 90 4.98 -2.22 -3.27
N ALA A 91 4.79 -0.98 -2.83
CA ALA A 91 4.61 0.17 -3.72
C ALA A 91 5.86 0.47 -4.56
N PHE A 92 7.05 0.26 -4.00
CA PHE A 92 8.29 0.52 -4.72
C PHE A 92 8.82 -0.70 -5.47
N ILE A 93 8.65 -1.93 -5.01
CA ILE A 93 9.23 -3.11 -5.68
C ILE A 93 8.18 -3.81 -6.55
N ALA A 94 7.06 -4.24 -5.96
CA ALA A 94 6.08 -5.07 -6.65
C ALA A 94 5.21 -4.26 -7.62
N LEU A 95 4.78 -3.05 -7.25
CA LEU A 95 3.86 -2.27 -8.07
C LEU A 95 4.46 -1.89 -9.44
N PRO A 96 5.74 -1.48 -9.58
CA PRO A 96 6.33 -1.24 -10.90
C PRO A 96 6.35 -2.49 -11.79
N LEU A 97 6.62 -3.66 -11.22
CA LEU A 97 6.56 -4.94 -11.94
C LEU A 97 5.15 -5.24 -12.45
N LEU A 98 4.15 -5.07 -11.57
CA LEU A 98 2.75 -5.33 -11.91
C LEU A 98 2.19 -4.28 -12.90
N ALA A 99 2.65 -3.04 -12.81
CA ALA A 99 2.28 -1.96 -13.71
C ALA A 99 2.74 -2.23 -15.16
N ILE A 100 3.90 -2.86 -15.36
CA ILE A 100 4.36 -3.30 -16.69
C ILE A 100 3.37 -4.29 -17.30
N GLY A 101 2.90 -5.28 -16.53
CA GLY A 101 1.88 -6.21 -16.99
C GLY A 101 0.52 -5.56 -17.26
N ALA A 102 0.13 -4.58 -16.43
CA ALA A 102 -1.07 -3.80 -16.64
C ALA A 102 -1.02 -2.98 -17.94
N GLU A 103 0.15 -2.41 -18.25
CA GLU A 103 0.40 -1.66 -19.49
C GLU A 103 0.27 -2.54 -20.74
N ALA A 104 0.83 -3.76 -20.70
CA ALA A 104 0.69 -4.72 -21.81
C ALA A 104 -0.78 -5.08 -22.10
N LEU A 105 -1.61 -5.13 -21.06
CA LEU A 105 -3.06 -5.38 -21.17
C LEU A 105 -3.88 -4.11 -21.46
N ASN A 106 -3.24 -2.96 -21.72
CA ASN A 106 -3.88 -1.66 -21.95
C ASN A 106 -4.78 -1.20 -20.78
N ILE A 107 -4.40 -1.55 -19.55
CA ILE A 107 -5.09 -1.11 -18.34
C ILE A 107 -4.58 0.27 -17.94
N ASP A 108 -5.51 1.14 -17.54
CA ASP A 108 -5.14 2.49 -17.08
C ASP A 108 -4.37 2.42 -15.75
N LYS A 109 -3.17 3.03 -15.71
CA LYS A 109 -2.27 2.98 -14.55
C LYS A 109 -2.84 3.68 -13.32
N LEU A 110 -3.61 4.75 -13.50
CA LEU A 110 -4.19 5.52 -12.38
C LEU A 110 -5.28 4.68 -11.70
N TRP A 111 -6.18 4.12 -12.50
CA TRP A 111 -7.23 3.25 -11.97
C TRP A 111 -6.66 1.97 -11.37
N PHE A 112 -5.67 1.35 -12.01
CA PHE A 112 -4.97 0.19 -11.47
C PHE A 112 -4.29 0.50 -10.12
N GLY A 113 -3.56 1.62 -10.04
CA GLY A 113 -2.94 2.07 -8.79
C GLY A 113 -3.97 2.33 -7.68
N LEU A 114 -5.14 2.87 -8.02
CA LEU A 114 -6.22 3.08 -7.07
C LEU A 114 -6.78 1.75 -6.53
N LEU A 115 -7.06 0.78 -7.41
CA LEU A 115 -7.50 -0.56 -7.00
C LEU A 115 -6.49 -1.22 -6.06
N VAL A 116 -5.21 -1.22 -6.45
CA VAL A 116 -4.12 -1.78 -5.63
C VAL A 116 -4.02 -1.06 -4.29
N GLY A 117 -4.14 0.27 -4.28
CA GLY A 117 -4.08 1.07 -3.05
C GLY A 117 -5.22 0.78 -2.08
N VAL A 118 -6.46 0.65 -2.59
CA VAL A 118 -7.62 0.25 -1.78
C VAL A 118 -7.43 -1.17 -1.22
N ASN A 119 -6.92 -2.10 -2.04
CA ASN A 119 -6.65 -3.47 -1.64
C ASN A 119 -5.55 -3.58 -0.58
N LEU A 120 -4.48 -2.78 -0.69
CA LEU A 120 -3.42 -2.71 0.31
C LEU A 120 -3.93 -2.22 1.66
N GLN A 121 -4.80 -1.20 1.68
CA GLN A 121 -5.45 -0.76 2.91
C GLN A 121 -6.24 -1.90 3.56
N THR A 122 -7.00 -2.69 2.79
CA THR A 122 -7.71 -3.88 3.30
C THR A 122 -6.77 -4.89 3.95
N SER A 123 -5.61 -5.14 3.32
CA SER A 123 -4.61 -6.08 3.84
C SER A 123 -4.07 -5.63 5.21
N PHE A 124 -3.83 -4.32 5.40
CA PHE A 124 -3.43 -3.74 6.70
C PHE A 124 -4.47 -3.81 7.81
N LEU A 125 -5.70 -4.20 7.49
CA LEU A 125 -6.79 -4.35 8.45
C LEU A 125 -7.11 -5.81 8.72
N THR A 126 -6.56 -6.74 7.94
CA THR A 126 -6.84 -8.18 8.07
C THR A 126 -5.83 -8.84 9.01
N PRO A 127 -6.26 -9.72 9.96
CA PRO A 127 -5.33 -10.47 10.80
C PRO A 127 -4.56 -11.48 9.93
N PRO A 128 -3.26 -11.23 9.63
CA PRO A 128 -2.15 -11.54 10.53
C PRO A 128 -1.17 -10.36 10.80
N PHE A 129 -1.31 -9.25 10.07
CA PHE A 129 -0.43 -8.06 10.12
C PHE A 129 -1.22 -6.76 10.25
N GLY A 130 -2.41 -6.83 10.86
CA GLY A 130 -3.27 -5.69 11.10
C GLY A 130 -2.64 -4.67 12.05
N PHE A 131 -1.68 -3.87 11.61
CA PHE A 131 -0.94 -2.91 12.43
C PHE A 131 -1.90 -1.99 13.19
N ALA A 132 -3.01 -1.59 12.56
CA ALA A 132 -4.06 -0.83 13.21
C ALA A 132 -4.72 -1.62 14.36
N LEU A 133 -5.01 -2.91 14.16
CA LEU A 133 -5.59 -3.78 15.19
C LEU A 133 -4.60 -4.07 16.33
N PHE A 134 -3.30 -4.24 16.03
CA PHE A 134 -2.26 -4.42 17.04
C PHE A 134 -1.94 -3.13 17.80
N TYR A 135 -2.00 -1.97 17.13
CA TYR A 135 -1.88 -0.68 17.77
C TYR A 135 -3.04 -0.44 18.74
N LEU A 136 -4.27 -0.73 18.30
CA LEU A 136 -5.45 -0.70 19.15
C LEU A 136 -5.31 -1.69 20.32
N ARG A 137 -4.74 -2.87 20.10
CA ARG A 137 -4.47 -3.82 21.19
C ARG A 137 -3.48 -3.26 22.23
N ASN A 138 -2.48 -2.50 21.82
CA ASN A 138 -1.48 -1.90 22.73
C ASN A 138 -2.07 -0.81 23.64
N VAL A 139 -3.12 -0.12 23.19
CA VAL A 139 -3.80 0.92 23.99
C VAL A 139 -5.10 0.43 24.63
N ALA A 140 -5.59 -0.75 24.25
CA ALA A 140 -6.84 -1.31 24.75
C ALA A 140 -6.70 -1.78 26.21
N PRO A 141 -7.69 -1.48 27.06
CA PRO A 141 -7.72 -1.95 28.44
C PRO A 141 -7.83 -3.50 28.48
N ARG A 142 -7.34 -4.12 29.56
CA ARG A 142 -7.08 -5.57 29.64
C ARG A 142 -8.34 -6.42 29.48
N GLU A 143 -9.51 -5.83 29.73
CA GLU A 143 -10.83 -6.45 29.64
C GLU A 143 -11.24 -6.73 28.18
N VAL A 144 -10.71 -5.97 27.21
CA VAL A 144 -10.98 -6.19 25.78
C VAL A 144 -10.14 -7.36 25.30
N LYS A 145 -10.75 -8.41 24.75
CA LYS A 145 -10.00 -9.54 24.20
C LYS A 145 -9.54 -9.19 22.78
N THR A 146 -8.44 -9.79 22.33
CA THR A 146 -7.96 -9.65 20.95
C THR A 146 -9.04 -10.04 19.93
N GLY A 147 -9.88 -11.04 20.27
CA GLY A 147 -11.02 -11.44 19.45
C GLY A 147 -12.07 -10.35 19.25
N ASP A 148 -12.30 -9.48 20.24
CA ASP A 148 -13.27 -8.39 20.15
C ASP A 148 -12.77 -7.29 19.20
N ILE A 149 -11.45 -7.04 19.22
CA ILE A 149 -10.78 -6.12 18.30
C ILE A 149 -10.85 -6.66 16.86
N TYR A 150 -10.66 -7.97 16.68
CA TYR A 150 -10.75 -8.60 15.36
C TYR A 150 -12.19 -8.60 14.84
N LEU A 151 -13.18 -8.92 15.68
CA LEU A 151 -14.59 -8.81 15.30
C LEU A 151 -14.98 -7.37 14.95
N GLY A 152 -14.44 -6.36 15.64
CA GLY A 152 -14.65 -4.95 15.31
C GLY A 152 -14.03 -4.53 13.97
N GLY A 153 -12.98 -5.22 13.51
CA GLY A 153 -12.35 -4.97 12.21
C GLY A 153 -13.14 -5.54 11.02
N ILE A 154 -13.87 -6.65 11.21
CA ILE A 154 -14.61 -7.34 10.14
C ILE A 154 -15.61 -6.42 9.39
N PRO A 155 -16.46 -5.62 10.07
CA PRO A 155 -17.37 -4.70 9.39
C PRO A 155 -16.63 -3.69 8.50
N PHE A 156 -15.45 -3.24 8.95
CA PHE A 156 -14.65 -2.28 8.21
C PHE A 156 -13.98 -2.91 6.99
N ILE A 157 -13.50 -4.16 7.11
CA ILE A 157 -13.03 -4.95 5.96
C ILE A 157 -14.16 -5.13 4.95
N GLY A 158 -15.40 -5.40 5.40
CA GLY A 158 -16.57 -5.51 4.52
C GLY A 158 -16.86 -4.22 3.74
N LEU A 159 -16.76 -3.05 4.40
CA LEU A 159 -16.86 -1.75 3.73
C LEU A 159 -15.71 -1.53 2.73
N GLN A 160 -14.50 -1.95 3.07
CA GLN A 160 -13.35 -1.80 2.18
C GLN A 160 -13.47 -2.67 0.92
N LEU A 161 -13.99 -3.90 1.06
CA LEU A 161 -14.31 -4.76 -0.09
C LEU A 161 -15.42 -4.15 -0.94
N LEU A 162 -16.44 -3.54 -0.33
CA LEU A 162 -17.46 -2.79 -1.06
C LEU A 162 -16.84 -1.64 -1.86
N VAL A 163 -15.94 -0.87 -1.25
CA VAL A 163 -15.20 0.20 -1.94
C VAL A 163 -14.39 -0.36 -3.09
N LEU A 164 -13.69 -1.48 -2.91
CA LEU A 164 -12.91 -2.12 -3.98
C LEU A 164 -13.80 -2.50 -5.17
N VAL A 165 -14.97 -3.09 -4.91
CA VAL A 165 -15.96 -3.43 -5.94
C VAL A 165 -16.50 -2.18 -6.63
N LEU A 166 -16.81 -1.13 -5.88
CA LEU A 166 -17.27 0.14 -6.43
C LEU A 166 -16.20 0.79 -7.30
N VAL A 167 -14.94 0.80 -6.88
CA VAL A 167 -13.82 1.35 -7.67
C VAL A 167 -13.62 0.55 -8.96
N TYR A 168 -13.81 -0.77 -8.92
CA TYR A 168 -13.75 -1.60 -10.12
C TYR A 168 -14.84 -1.23 -11.14
N PHE A 169 -16.10 -1.09 -10.70
CA PHE A 169 -17.21 -0.74 -11.59
C PHE A 169 -17.23 0.74 -12.02
N LEU A 170 -16.77 1.65 -11.16
CA LEU A 170 -16.75 3.09 -11.42
C LEU A 170 -15.46 3.54 -12.12
N ARG A 171 -14.86 2.68 -12.96
CA ARG A 171 -13.66 2.98 -13.74
C ARG A 171 -13.79 4.29 -14.52
N ASP A 172 -14.79 4.41 -15.39
CA ASP A 172 -14.92 5.58 -16.28
C ASP A 172 -15.19 6.89 -15.54
N PRO A 173 -16.11 6.96 -14.55
CA PRO A 173 -16.30 8.17 -13.74
C PRO A 173 -15.03 8.62 -13.00
N ILE A 174 -14.28 7.68 -12.42
CA ILE A 174 -13.04 7.98 -11.70
C ILE A 174 -12.00 8.58 -12.65
N LEU A 175 -11.79 7.94 -13.80
CA LEU A 175 -10.83 8.42 -14.79
C LEU A 175 -11.20 9.81 -15.33
N ARG A 176 -12.49 10.06 -15.59
CA ARG A 176 -12.97 11.38 -16.01
C ARG A 176 -12.77 12.45 -14.93
N PHE A 177 -13.05 12.12 -13.68
CA PHE A 177 -12.87 13.05 -12.56
C PHE A 177 -11.39 13.41 -12.37
N VAL A 178 -10.50 12.42 -12.37
CA VAL A 178 -9.06 12.64 -12.17
C VAL A 178 -8.46 13.41 -13.35
N ASN A 179 -8.78 13.02 -14.59
CA ASN A 179 -8.27 13.73 -15.77
C ASN A 179 -8.87 15.14 -15.92
N GLY A 180 -10.09 15.37 -15.44
CA GLY A 180 -10.72 16.69 -15.40
C GLY A 180 -10.16 17.65 -14.34
N LEU A 181 -9.46 17.13 -13.32
CA LEU A 181 -8.75 17.94 -12.32
C LEU A 181 -7.33 18.34 -12.76
N GLY A 182 -6.81 17.72 -13.83
CA GLY A 182 -5.48 18.00 -14.39
C GLY A 182 -5.47 19.04 -15.52
N GLY A 183 -6.56 19.78 -15.71
CA GLY A 183 -6.70 20.87 -16.69
C GLY A 183 -6.29 22.23 -16.14
#